data_AF-A0A5B7DVW2-F1
#
_entry.id   AF-A0A5B7DVW2-F1
#
_cell.length_a   1.000
_cell.length_b   1.000
_cell.length_c   1.000
_cell.angle_alpha   90.00
_cell.angle_beta   90.00
_cell.angle_gamma   90.00
#
_symmetry.space_group_name_H-M   'P 1'
#
loop_
_entity.id
_entity.type
_entity.pdbx_description
1 polymer ?
#
loop_
_entity_poly.entity_id
_entity_poly.type
_entity_poly.pdbx_seq_one_letter_code
_entity_poly.pdbx_strand_id
1 'polypeptide(L)'
;MAQCLDYHLHPMHAEREEDGYSLHALNGDKVCRLYGEVLLRTARGMKLDEFNTMWKNSVPKGLITNLNQLNGLVLLDRSSPATVITYFPASELPLDIKSRLETLFDVQEKWTYDEIRPFLDDLADSKNPVSTLLMKHARGFTVDGTKYYSERYSK
;
A
#
# COMPACT_ATOMS: atom_id res chain seq x y z
N MET A 1 8.40 -17.17 -17.54
CA MET A 1 8.31 -15.92 -18.34
C MET A 1 6.87 -15.42 -18.52
N ALA A 2 5.87 -16.27 -18.75
CA ALA A 2 4.47 -15.83 -18.93
C ALA A 2 3.85 -15.09 -17.72
N GLN A 3 4.12 -15.53 -16.49
CA GLN A 3 3.52 -14.95 -15.27
C GLN A 3 3.81 -13.45 -15.02
N CYS A 4 4.97 -12.94 -15.45
CA CYS A 4 5.32 -11.53 -15.22
C CYS A 4 4.51 -10.62 -16.16
N LEU A 5 4.34 -11.05 -17.42
CA LEU A 5 3.58 -10.31 -18.42
C LEU A 5 2.09 -10.27 -18.04
N ASP A 6 1.51 -11.39 -17.60
CA ASP A 6 0.10 -11.45 -17.20
C ASP A 6 -0.22 -10.54 -15.99
N TYR A 7 0.74 -10.33 -15.09
CA TYR A 7 0.52 -9.44 -13.96
C TYR A 7 0.57 -7.97 -14.36
N HIS A 8 1.53 -7.58 -15.21
CA HIS A 8 1.75 -6.17 -15.55
C HIS A 8 0.99 -5.69 -16.78
N LEU A 9 0.32 -6.59 -17.51
CA LEU A 9 -0.43 -6.26 -18.70
C LEU A 9 -1.93 -6.41 -18.48
N HIS A 10 -2.72 -5.62 -19.20
CA HIS A 10 -4.15 -5.85 -19.38
C HIS A 10 -4.47 -5.88 -20.88
N PRO A 11 -5.45 -6.69 -21.31
CA PRO A 11 -5.84 -6.72 -22.71
C PRO A 11 -6.33 -5.33 -23.14
N MET A 12 -5.97 -4.93 -24.37
CA MET A 12 -6.60 -3.79 -25.02
C MET A 12 -7.85 -4.28 -25.74
N HIS A 13 -9.00 -3.67 -25.46
CA HIS A 13 -10.19 -3.87 -26.27
C HIS A 13 -10.05 -3.09 -27.59
N ALA A 14 -9.13 -3.54 -28.44
CA ALA A 14 -9.13 -3.16 -29.85
C ALA A 14 -9.97 -4.19 -30.60
N GLU A 15 -10.88 -3.72 -31.46
CA GLU A 15 -11.60 -4.58 -32.40
C GLU A 15 -10.58 -5.41 -33.17
N ARG A 16 -10.82 -6.73 -33.25
CA ARG A 16 -9.85 -7.72 -33.77
C ARG A 16 -9.34 -7.30 -35.15
N GLU A 17 -8.02 -7.15 -35.29
CA GLU A 17 -7.35 -7.17 -36.58
C GLU A 17 -6.97 -8.62 -36.96
N GLU A 18 -7.01 -8.90 -38.26
CA GLU A 18 -7.07 -10.22 -38.91
C GLU A 18 -5.89 -11.18 -38.66
N ASP A 19 -4.86 -10.77 -37.90
CA ASP A 19 -3.56 -11.47 -37.85
C ASP A 19 -3.32 -12.33 -36.59
N GLY A 20 -4.30 -12.45 -35.69
CA GLY A 20 -4.24 -13.38 -34.55
C GLY A 20 -3.32 -12.94 -33.38
N TYR A 21 -2.75 -11.73 -33.41
CA TYR A 21 -2.00 -11.16 -32.30
C TYR A 21 -2.91 -10.39 -31.34
N SER A 22 -2.75 -10.60 -30.03
CA SER A 22 -3.46 -9.84 -28.99
C SER A 22 -2.62 -8.64 -28.54
N LEU A 23 -3.20 -7.44 -28.61
CA LEU A 23 -2.59 -6.23 -28.07
C LEU A 23 -2.84 -6.12 -26.57
N HIS A 24 -1.77 -5.88 -25.82
CA HIS A 24 -1.80 -5.71 -24.38
C HIS A 24 -1.18 -4.37 -23.98
N ALA A 25 -1.80 -3.68 -23.03
CA ALA A 25 -1.30 -2.44 -22.46
C ALA A 25 -0.69 -2.69 -21.06
N LEU A 26 0.33 -1.91 -20.72
CA LEU A 26 0.92 -1.91 -19.39
C LEU A 26 -0.06 -1.33 -18.37
N ASN A 27 -0.26 -2.04 -17.26
CA ASN A 27 -0.92 -1.51 -16.10
C ASN A 27 0.02 -0.52 -15.39
N GLY A 28 -0.20 0.77 -15.64
CA GLY A 28 0.62 1.85 -15.11
C GLY A 28 0.79 1.81 -13.59
N ASP A 29 -0.28 1.50 -12.84
CA ASP A 29 -0.21 1.44 -11.38
C ASP A 29 0.69 0.32 -10.87
N LYS A 30 0.61 -0.87 -11.47
CA LYS A 30 1.47 -2.00 -11.10
C LYS A 30 2.93 -1.74 -11.47
N VAL A 31 3.17 -1.09 -12.60
CA VAL A 31 4.53 -0.69 -13.01
C VAL A 31 5.06 0.36 -12.05
N CYS A 32 4.32 1.45 -11.77
CA CYS A 32 4.74 2.46 -10.81
C CYS A 32 5.02 1.87 -9.44
N ARG A 33 4.15 0.99 -8.93
CA ARG A 33 4.36 0.27 -7.66
C ARG A 33 5.68 -0.49 -7.65
N LEU A 34 5.99 -1.26 -8.70
CA LEU A 34 7.23 -2.03 -8.80
C LEU A 34 8.47 -1.13 -8.66
N TYR A 35 8.51 -0.01 -9.40
CA TYR A 35 9.63 0.93 -9.32
C TYR A 35 9.74 1.59 -7.95
N GLY A 36 8.61 1.96 -7.34
CA GLY A 36 8.59 2.54 -6.00
C GLY A 36 9.10 1.57 -4.96
N GLU A 37 8.65 0.31 -5.00
CA GLU A 37 9.10 -0.75 -4.11
C GLU A 37 10.61 -1.00 -4.21
N VAL A 38 11.16 -1.06 -5.43
CA VAL A 38 12.61 -1.24 -5.62
C VAL A 38 13.41 -0.11 -4.98
N LEU A 39 13.00 1.15 -5.19
CA LEU A 39 13.66 2.30 -4.56
C LEU A 39 13.59 2.21 -3.03
N LEU A 40 12.41 1.90 -2.49
CA LEU A 40 12.17 1.82 -1.05
C LEU A 40 12.97 0.71 -0.36
N ARG A 41 13.08 -0.48 -0.97
CA ARG A 41 13.86 -1.61 -0.41
C ARG A 41 15.33 -1.27 -0.17
N THR A 42 15.87 -0.31 -0.92
CA THR A 42 17.28 0.12 -0.79
C THR A 42 17.50 1.22 0.24
N ALA A 43 16.43 1.83 0.74
CA ALA A 43 16.49 2.95 1.68
C ALA A 43 16.14 2.51 3.10
N ARG A 44 16.79 3.08 4.12
CA ARG A 44 16.43 2.91 5.54
C ARG A 44 15.39 3.94 6.01
N GLY A 45 14.53 4.37 5.09
CA GLY A 45 13.71 5.58 5.21
C GLY A 45 14.33 6.76 4.47
N MET A 46 13.50 7.62 3.89
CA MET A 46 13.94 8.83 3.18
C MET A 46 12.86 9.91 3.20
N LYS A 47 13.22 11.17 2.92
CA LYS A 47 12.21 12.22 2.86
C LYS A 47 11.25 11.97 1.70
N LEU A 48 9.96 12.17 1.96
CA LEU A 48 8.89 11.91 1.00
C LEU A 48 9.08 12.69 -0.31
N ASP A 49 9.50 13.97 -0.24
CA ASP A 49 9.70 14.80 -1.43
C ASP A 49 10.88 14.32 -2.29
N GLU A 50 11.96 13.88 -1.63
CA GLU A 50 13.12 13.28 -2.29
C GLU A 50 12.72 11.96 -2.96
N PHE A 51 11.98 11.10 -2.25
CA PHE A 51 11.42 9.86 -2.80
C PHE A 51 10.53 10.11 -4.01
N ASN A 52 9.55 11.02 -3.91
CA ASN A 52 8.61 11.32 -4.99
C ASN A 52 9.34 11.79 -6.25
N THR A 53 10.40 12.59 -6.09
CA THR A 53 11.24 13.04 -7.20
C THR A 53 11.96 11.88 -7.87
N MET A 54 12.63 11.03 -7.08
CA MET A 54 13.33 9.85 -7.61
C MET A 54 12.38 8.86 -8.27
N TRP A 55 11.23 8.60 -7.64
CA TRP A 55 10.24 7.65 -8.13
C TRP A 55 9.65 8.11 -9.46
N LYS A 56 9.24 9.38 -9.56
CA LYS A 56 8.75 9.97 -10.82
C LYS A 56 9.77 9.91 -11.95
N ASN A 57 11.05 10.10 -11.64
CA ASN A 57 12.12 10.03 -12.64
C ASN A 57 12.52 8.60 -13.04
N SER A 58 12.11 7.60 -12.24
CA SER A 58 12.46 6.19 -12.47
C SER A 58 11.43 5.45 -13.33
N VAL A 59 10.17 5.88 -13.32
CA VAL A 59 9.11 5.21 -14.09
C VAL A 59 9.17 5.54 -15.59
N PRO A 60 8.73 4.62 -16.48
CA PRO A 60 8.63 4.89 -17.91
C PRO A 60 7.83 6.16 -18.26
N LYS A 61 8.24 6.83 -19.35
CA LYS A 61 7.58 8.04 -19.85
C LYS A 61 6.09 7.79 -20.08
N GLY A 62 5.25 8.71 -19.60
CA GLY A 62 3.80 8.65 -19.74
C GLY A 62 3.07 8.04 -18.55
N LEU A 63 3.78 7.41 -17.60
CA LEU A 63 3.20 6.97 -16.34
C LEU A 63 3.21 8.08 -15.29
N ILE A 64 2.24 8.03 -14.38
CA ILE A 64 2.07 8.99 -13.29
C ILE A 64 2.18 8.23 -11.97
N THR A 65 3.04 8.71 -11.08
CA THR A 65 3.24 8.17 -9.73
C THR A 65 2.26 8.80 -8.75
N ASN A 66 1.67 7.98 -7.88
CA ASN A 66 0.78 8.40 -6.80
C ASN A 66 0.95 7.48 -5.60
N LEU A 67 0.99 8.02 -4.37
CA LEU A 67 1.22 7.24 -3.15
C LEU A 67 0.22 6.08 -2.95
N ASN A 68 -1.01 6.19 -3.46
CA ASN A 68 -1.98 5.08 -3.41
C ASN A 68 -1.47 3.80 -4.09
N GLN A 69 -0.58 3.92 -5.08
CA GLN A 69 0.05 2.76 -5.74
C GLN A 69 0.96 1.98 -4.77
N LEU A 70 1.40 2.59 -3.67
CA LEU A 70 2.25 2.02 -2.62
C LEU A 70 1.46 1.57 -1.39
N ASN A 71 0.13 1.56 -1.45
CA ASN A 71 -0.72 1.07 -0.37
C ASN A 71 -0.26 -0.32 0.10
N GLY A 72 -0.07 -0.44 1.42
CA GLY A 72 0.40 -1.67 2.08
C GLY A 72 1.89 -1.95 1.87
N LEU A 73 2.70 -1.00 1.38
CA LEU A 73 4.16 -1.13 1.24
C LEU A 73 4.95 -0.15 2.12
N VAL A 74 4.31 0.88 2.66
CA VAL A 74 5.03 2.01 3.25
C VAL A 74 4.37 2.56 4.51
N LEU A 75 5.21 2.98 5.46
CA LEU A 75 4.84 3.87 6.55
C LEU A 75 5.18 5.31 6.19
N LEU A 76 4.33 6.24 6.59
CA LEU A 76 4.57 7.68 6.46
C LEU A 76 4.65 8.30 7.86
N ASP A 77 5.86 8.60 8.30
CA ASP A 77 6.09 9.33 9.54
C ASP A 77 5.93 10.84 9.28
N ARG A 78 4.85 11.40 9.85
CA ARG A 78 4.47 12.82 9.74
C ARG A 78 4.72 13.60 11.03
N SER A 79 5.46 13.02 11.98
CA SER A 79 5.77 13.67 13.26
C SER A 79 6.65 14.93 13.12
N SER A 80 7.34 15.07 11.98
CA SER A 80 8.15 16.23 11.64
C SER A 80 7.63 16.93 10.37
N PRO A 81 8.01 18.21 10.13
CA PRO A 81 7.69 18.90 8.87
C PRO A 81 8.20 18.16 7.62
N ALA A 82 9.30 17.42 7.75
CA ALA A 82 9.78 16.53 6.71
C ALA A 82 9.15 15.15 6.91
N THR A 83 8.09 14.85 6.15
CA THR A 83 7.50 13.50 6.16
C THR A 83 8.54 12.49 5.68
N VAL A 84 8.75 11.41 6.44
CA VAL A 84 9.65 10.30 6.08
C VAL A 84 8.83 9.13 5.59
N ILE A 85 9.20 8.57 4.45
CA ILE A 85 8.62 7.34 3.89
C ILE A 85 9.56 6.17 4.14
N THR A 86 9.04 5.08 4.68
CA THR A 86 9.82 3.89 5.06
C THR A 86 9.19 2.64 4.46
N TYR A 87 10.03 1.73 3.94
CA TYR A 87 9.58 0.44 3.45
C TYR A 87 9.05 -0.43 4.59
N PHE A 88 7.81 -0.87 4.47
CA PHE A 88 7.11 -1.67 5.47
C PHE A 88 5.99 -2.45 4.77
N PRO A 89 6.28 -3.62 4.18
CA PRO A 89 5.32 -4.32 3.35
C PRO A 89 4.36 -5.20 4.19
N ALA A 90 3.07 -5.13 3.87
CA ALA A 90 2.03 -5.96 4.48
C ALA A 90 2.31 -7.46 4.33
N SER A 91 3.02 -7.86 3.27
CA SER A 91 3.42 -9.26 3.03
C SER A 91 4.44 -9.79 4.04
N GLU A 92 5.13 -8.92 4.78
CA GLU A 92 6.07 -9.30 5.84
C GLU A 92 5.42 -9.26 7.23
N LEU A 93 4.13 -8.89 7.31
CA LEU A 93 3.38 -8.88 8.57
C LEU A 93 2.82 -10.27 8.92
N PRO A 94 2.56 -10.54 10.21
CA PRO A 94 1.90 -11.77 10.65
C PRO A 94 0.60 -12.05 9.90
N LEU A 95 0.27 -13.31 9.63
CA LEU A 95 -0.96 -13.69 8.91
C LEU A 95 -2.21 -13.71 9.80
N ASP A 96 -2.04 -13.69 11.12
CA ASP A 96 -3.13 -13.59 12.08
C ASP A 96 -3.43 -12.12 12.42
N ILE A 97 -4.71 -11.79 12.52
CA ILE A 97 -5.18 -10.42 12.77
C ILE A 97 -4.68 -9.85 14.10
N LYS A 98 -4.55 -10.65 15.15
CA LYS A 98 -4.16 -10.17 16.48
C LYS A 98 -2.68 -9.74 16.48
N SER A 99 -1.77 -10.64 16.11
CA SER A 99 -0.33 -10.35 16.07
C SER A 99 0.00 -9.31 15.01
N ARG A 100 -0.75 -9.26 13.90
CA ARG A 100 -0.59 -8.19 12.90
C ARG A 100 -0.92 -6.82 13.47
N LEU A 101 -2.06 -6.68 14.17
CA LEU A 101 -2.43 -5.42 14.79
C LEU A 101 -1.46 -5.02 15.91
N GLU A 102 -0.98 -5.96 16.71
CA GLU A 102 0.09 -5.71 17.70
C GLU A 102 1.34 -5.12 17.01
N THR A 103 1.82 -5.77 15.94
CA THR A 103 2.96 -5.27 15.15
C THR A 103 2.72 -3.87 14.58
N LEU A 104 1.50 -3.59 14.10
CA LEU A 104 1.13 -2.28 13.56
C LEU A 104 1.05 -1.19 14.66
N PHE A 105 0.56 -1.53 15.85
CA PHE A 105 0.47 -0.58 16.96
C PHE A 105 1.82 -0.32 17.64
N ASP A 106 2.75 -1.28 17.60
CA ASP A 106 4.13 -1.09 18.05
C ASP A 106 4.89 -0.06 17.21
N VAL A 107 4.67 -0.04 15.88
CA VAL A 107 5.33 0.92 14.99
C VAL A 107 4.66 2.30 15.00
N GLN A 108 3.36 2.37 15.27
CA GLN A 108 2.61 3.61 15.34
C GLN A 108 1.42 3.43 16.30
N GLU A 109 1.38 4.23 17.37
CA GLU A 109 0.39 4.08 18.46
C GLU A 109 -1.07 4.27 17.99
N LYS A 110 -1.28 5.17 17.02
CA LYS A 110 -2.61 5.62 16.57
C LYS A 110 -2.66 5.69 15.05
N TRP A 111 -3.65 5.05 14.46
CA TRP A 111 -3.82 4.97 13.01
C TRP A 111 -5.18 5.50 12.58
N THR A 112 -5.24 6.27 11.49
CA THR A 112 -6.51 6.50 10.80
C THR A 112 -6.95 5.25 10.02
N TYR A 113 -8.20 5.23 9.57
CA TYR A 113 -8.70 4.13 8.75
C TYR A 113 -7.89 3.98 7.44
N ASP A 114 -7.61 5.09 6.76
CA ASP A 114 -6.94 5.06 5.45
C ASP A 114 -5.48 4.62 5.57
N GLU A 115 -4.82 4.90 6.69
CA GLU A 115 -3.44 4.46 6.94
C GLU A 115 -3.37 2.96 7.28
N ILE A 116 -4.26 2.45 8.14
CA ILE A 116 -4.16 1.06 8.61
C ILE A 116 -4.75 0.05 7.62
N ARG A 117 -5.80 0.45 6.90
CA ARG A 117 -6.57 -0.45 6.02
C ARG A 117 -5.69 -1.18 4.98
N PRO A 118 -4.75 -0.53 4.28
CA PRO A 118 -3.90 -1.21 3.31
C PRO A 118 -3.06 -2.38 3.86
N PHE A 119 -2.81 -2.40 5.17
CA PHE A 119 -2.08 -3.48 5.84
C PHE A 119 -2.97 -4.66 6.25
N LEU A 120 -4.28 -4.51 6.12
CA LEU A 120 -5.28 -5.50 6.53
C LEU A 120 -6.14 -5.99 5.35
N ASP A 121 -6.02 -5.38 4.17
CA ASP A 121 -6.85 -5.69 3.01
C ASP A 121 -6.73 -7.18 2.59
N ASP A 122 -5.57 -7.82 2.77
CA ASP A 122 -5.33 -9.25 2.49
C ASP A 122 -5.95 -10.20 3.53
N LEU A 123 -6.28 -9.72 4.73
CA LEU A 123 -7.00 -10.50 5.75
C LEU A 123 -8.52 -10.30 5.71
N ALA A 124 -9.00 -9.34 4.92
CA ALA A 124 -10.41 -9.00 4.83
C ALA A 124 -11.14 -9.85 3.78
N ASP A 125 -12.39 -10.16 4.06
CA ASP A 125 -13.31 -10.80 3.11
C ASP A 125 -14.69 -10.14 3.16
N SER A 126 -15.64 -10.64 2.36
CA SER A 126 -17.00 -10.09 2.31
C SER A 126 -17.78 -10.20 3.63
N LYS A 127 -17.43 -11.15 4.49
CA LYS A 127 -18.07 -11.37 5.81
C LYS A 127 -17.35 -10.61 6.93
N ASN A 128 -16.06 -10.40 6.78
CA ASN A 128 -15.18 -9.71 7.73
C ASN A 128 -14.39 -8.62 7.00
N PRO A 129 -15.03 -7.51 6.58
CA PRO A 129 -14.31 -6.38 6.02
C PRO A 129 -13.37 -5.77 7.08
N VAL A 130 -12.36 -5.01 6.65
CA VAL A 130 -11.38 -4.34 7.53
C VAL A 130 -12.06 -3.57 8.67
N SER A 131 -13.16 -2.88 8.39
CA SER A 131 -13.93 -2.15 9.41
C SER A 131 -14.43 -3.05 10.55
N THR A 132 -14.83 -4.28 10.22
CA THR A 132 -15.28 -5.30 11.18
C THR A 132 -14.09 -5.90 11.94
N LEU A 133 -12.96 -6.16 11.28
CA LEU A 133 -11.73 -6.61 11.93
C LEU A 133 -11.28 -5.58 12.98
N LEU A 134 -11.19 -4.30 12.60
CA LEU A 134 -10.82 -3.23 13.51
C LEU A 134 -11.82 -3.08 14.67
N MET A 135 -13.12 -3.19 14.42
CA MET A 135 -14.13 -3.15 15.48
C MET A 135 -13.96 -4.28 16.50
N LYS A 136 -13.59 -5.48 16.05
CA LYS A 136 -13.42 -6.66 16.90
C LYS A 136 -12.10 -6.67 17.67
N HIS A 137 -11.01 -6.15 17.07
CA HIS A 137 -9.65 -6.36 17.58
C HIS A 137 -8.92 -5.08 18.02
N ALA A 138 -9.39 -3.89 17.64
CA ALA A 138 -8.77 -2.62 18.02
C ALA A 138 -9.70 -1.78 18.91
N ARG A 139 -9.15 -0.68 19.45
CA ARG A 139 -9.91 0.39 20.10
C ARG A 139 -10.05 1.56 19.13
N GLY A 140 -11.29 1.91 18.79
CA GLY A 140 -11.61 3.11 18.02
C GLY A 140 -11.88 4.31 18.92
N PHE A 141 -11.41 5.50 18.53
CA PHE A 141 -11.72 6.77 19.18
C PHE A 141 -11.69 7.91 18.15
N THR A 142 -12.25 9.07 18.49
CA THR A 142 -12.32 10.22 17.58
C THR A 142 -11.61 11.41 18.20
N VAL A 143 -10.76 12.09 17.42
CA VAL A 143 -10.09 13.34 17.79
C VAL A 143 -10.35 14.34 16.66
N ASP A 144 -10.92 15.50 17.00
CA ASP A 144 -11.25 16.57 16.04
C ASP A 144 -12.01 16.07 14.79
N GLY A 145 -12.98 15.17 15.00
CA GLY A 145 -13.79 14.58 13.93
C GLY A 145 -13.11 13.46 13.14
N THR A 146 -11.82 13.22 13.35
CA THR A 146 -11.06 12.14 12.70
C THR A 146 -11.08 10.89 13.56
N LYS A 147 -11.45 9.74 12.97
CA LYS A 147 -11.47 8.44 13.66
C LYS A 147 -10.08 7.78 13.62
N TYR A 148 -9.61 7.37 14.79
CA TYR A 148 -8.36 6.67 15.00
C TYR A 148 -8.58 5.28 15.62
N TYR A 149 -7.60 4.41 15.42
CA TYR A 149 -7.52 3.04 15.93
C TYR A 149 -6.21 2.86 16.68
N SER A 150 -6.26 2.17 17.83
CA SER A 150 -5.11 1.87 18.69
C SER A 150 -5.27 0.50 19.34
N GLU A 151 -4.23 0.03 20.02
CA GLU A 151 -4.29 -1.19 20.81
C GLU A 151 -5.41 -1.11 21.87
N ARG A 152 -6.02 -2.25 22.17
CA ARG A 152 -6.88 -2.36 23.34
C ARG A 152 -5.98 -2.49 24.56
N TYR A 153 -5.92 -1.46 25.39
CA TYR A 153 -5.38 -1.60 26.75
C TYR A 153 -6.05 -2.79 27.44
N SER A 154 -5.31 -3.87 27.62
CA SER A 154 -5.70 -4.94 28.53
C SER A 154 -5.53 -4.38 29.95
N LYS A 155 -6.60 -4.44 30.74
CA LYS A 155 -6.56 -4.11 32.17
C LYS A 155 -5.86 -5.22 32.95
#